data_AF-A0A537M7X2-F1
#
_entry.id   AF-A0A537M7X2-F1
#
_cell.length_a   1.000
_cell.length_b   1.000
_cell.length_c   1.000
_cell.angle_alpha   90.00
_cell.angle_beta   90.00
_cell.angle_gamma   90.00
#
_symmetry.space_group_name_H-M   'P 1'
#
loop_
_entity.id
_entity.type
_entity.pdbx_description
1 polymer ?
#
loop_
_entity_poly.entity_id
_entity_poly.type
_entity_poly.pdbx_seq_one_letter_code
_entity_poly.pdbx_strand_id
1 'polypeptide(L)'
;AAAAINGLCLTNSADPAQTIVRANCLMRGMPGDYTRLTAEAQWRKSYTDSWGQIWTPFASIRADAINADISNQPGVSNFLPVGDTQALRVMPTVGLEYRYPFINVQPWGSTTIEPIAQIIIRPNETYAGKLPNEDAQSLVFDASNLFSVDKFSGYDRVEGGGRANAGVQATTQFDRGGSVTAVFGQSYQLFGLNSFAVHDMDNTGVDSGLATPKSDYVAGVSYSPNRTYTFSTRARMDQATGSVQRFEAEGRANFDRWSVSLLYGDYSPQPDLGYLTRREGLLGSGSVKVASNWVVT
;
A
#
# COMPACT_ATOMS: atom_id res chain seq x y z
N ALA A 1 4.32 7.37 25.81
CA ALA A 1 4.01 8.27 24.67
C ALA A 1 2.77 9.07 25.04
N ALA A 2 2.86 10.39 25.07
CA ALA A 2 1.69 11.24 25.34
C ALA A 2 0.95 11.48 24.01
N ALA A 3 -0.32 11.10 23.96
CA ALA A 3 -1.23 11.47 22.88
C ALA A 3 -1.47 12.99 22.94
N ALA A 4 -0.59 13.76 22.32
CA ALA A 4 -0.70 15.21 22.24
C ALA A 4 -0.48 15.63 20.79
N ILE A 5 -1.57 15.68 20.04
CA ILE A 5 -1.62 16.38 18.76
C ILE A 5 -2.80 17.33 18.86
N ASN A 6 -2.49 18.61 19.04
CA ASN A 6 -3.38 19.76 18.82
C ASN A 6 -4.86 19.58 19.18
N GLY A 7 -5.15 19.33 20.46
CA GLY A 7 -6.33 19.83 21.19
C GLY A 7 -7.74 19.42 20.76
N LEU A 8 -7.93 18.70 19.64
CA LEU A 8 -9.26 18.48 19.05
C LEU A 8 -9.83 17.06 19.24
N CYS A 9 -9.02 16.12 19.71
CA CYS A 9 -9.45 14.75 20.03
C CYS A 9 -9.30 14.41 21.52
N LEU A 10 -9.36 15.43 22.39
CA LEU A 10 -9.49 15.23 23.84
C LEU A 10 -10.96 15.06 24.20
N THR A 11 -11.25 14.22 25.20
CA THR A 11 -12.59 14.02 25.75
C THR A 11 -13.24 15.28 26.33
N ASN A 12 -12.48 16.38 26.44
CA ASN A 12 -12.90 17.69 26.90
C ASN A 12 -12.38 18.79 25.95
N SER A 13 -13.05 19.04 24.82
CA SER A 13 -12.91 20.33 24.14
C SER A 13 -13.83 21.35 24.81
N ALA A 14 -13.31 22.51 25.19
CA ALA A 14 -14.07 23.59 25.81
C ALA A 14 -14.90 24.42 24.81
N ASP A 15 -14.87 24.07 23.52
CA ASP A 15 -15.61 24.78 22.47
C ASP A 15 -16.85 23.99 22.02
N PRO A 16 -18.06 24.39 22.45
CA PRO A 16 -19.31 23.72 22.07
C PRO A 16 -19.73 23.95 20.60
N ALA A 17 -19.02 24.79 19.84
CA ALA A 17 -19.28 25.03 18.42
C ALA A 17 -18.49 24.09 17.48
N GLN A 18 -17.49 23.36 17.99
CA GLN A 18 -16.76 22.37 17.21
C GLN A 18 -17.40 20.99 17.38
N THR A 19 -18.23 20.61 16.41
CA THR A 19 -18.75 19.24 16.32
C THR A 19 -17.58 18.27 16.13
N ILE A 20 -17.17 17.58 17.20
CA ILE A 20 -16.11 16.56 17.16
C ILE A 20 -16.61 15.38 16.33
N VAL A 21 -16.12 15.26 15.09
CA VAL A 21 -16.43 14.10 14.24
C VAL A 21 -15.45 12.98 14.58
N ARG A 22 -15.95 11.94 15.25
CA ARG A 22 -15.17 10.78 15.72
C ARG A 22 -14.33 10.11 14.61
N ALA A 23 -14.79 10.16 13.36
CA ALA A 23 -14.09 9.61 12.21
C ALA A 23 -12.73 10.29 11.92
N ASN A 24 -12.50 11.50 12.42
CA ASN A 24 -11.30 12.29 12.15
C ASN A 24 -10.22 12.18 13.25
N CYS A 25 -10.42 11.29 14.24
CA CYS A 25 -9.47 11.11 15.34
C CYS A 25 -8.59 9.87 15.13
N LEU A 26 -7.30 10.01 15.45
CA LEU A 26 -6.29 8.96 15.33
C LEU A 26 -5.67 8.66 16.70
N MET A 27 -5.36 7.40 16.98
CA MET A 27 -4.68 6.97 18.19
C MET A 27 -3.19 6.70 17.90
N ARG A 28 -2.28 7.52 18.43
CA ARG A 28 -0.84 7.34 18.22
C ARG A 28 -0.23 6.35 19.22
N GLY A 29 -0.17 5.09 18.79
CA GLY A 29 0.38 3.99 19.57
C GLY A 29 -0.57 3.54 20.69
N MET A 30 -0.53 2.25 21.02
CA MET A 30 -1.33 1.71 22.10
C MET A 30 -0.57 1.73 23.44
N PRO A 31 -1.25 1.98 24.56
CA PRO A 31 -0.67 1.74 25.87
C PRO A 31 -0.85 0.27 26.25
N GLY A 32 0.24 -0.39 26.62
CA GLY A 32 0.24 -1.80 27.01
C GLY A 32 1.28 -2.62 26.25
N ASP A 33 1.10 -3.93 26.24
CA ASP A 33 2.00 -4.89 25.60
C ASP A 33 1.30 -5.65 24.48
N TYR A 34 2.01 -5.86 23.38
CA TYR A 34 1.53 -6.65 22.24
C TYR A 34 2.60 -7.62 21.77
N THR A 35 2.20 -8.88 21.68
CA THR A 35 3.05 -9.96 21.17
C THR A 35 2.31 -10.71 20.08
N ARG A 36 2.97 -10.89 18.94
CA ARG A 36 2.45 -11.68 17.83
C ARG A 36 3.49 -12.68 17.34
N LEU A 37 3.03 -13.90 17.09
CA LEU A 37 3.74 -14.90 16.32
C LEU A 37 2.99 -15.12 15.00
N THR A 38 3.69 -14.92 13.89
CA THR A 38 3.15 -15.14 12.54
C THR A 38 3.87 -16.27 11.84
N ALA A 39 3.12 -17.17 11.22
CA ALA A 39 3.62 -18.20 10.33
C ALA A 39 2.90 -18.11 8.97
N GLU A 40 3.66 -18.18 7.89
CA GLU A 40 3.11 -18.11 6.53
C GLU A 40 3.76 -19.17 5.64
N ALA A 41 2.93 -19.84 4.83
CA ALA A 41 3.38 -20.73 3.77
C ALA A 41 2.76 -20.29 2.44
N GLN A 42 3.60 -20.18 1.41
CA GLN A 42 3.22 -19.74 0.07
C GLN A 42 3.61 -20.78 -0.96
N TRP A 43 2.71 -21.01 -1.91
CA TRP A 43 2.96 -21.74 -3.15
C TRP A 43 2.54 -20.88 -4.35
N ARG A 44 3.37 -20.85 -5.38
CA ARG A 44 3.11 -20.15 -6.63
C ARG A 44 3.79 -20.90 -7.77
N LYS A 45 3.08 -21.08 -8.89
CA LYS A 45 3.65 -21.69 -10.08
C LYS A 45 3.08 -21.06 -11.33
N SER A 46 3.93 -20.76 -12.30
CA SER A 46 3.54 -20.19 -13.59
C SER A 46 3.58 -21.26 -14.69
N TYR A 47 2.60 -21.21 -15.58
CA TYR A 47 2.46 -22.07 -16.74
C TYR A 47 2.30 -21.19 -17.97
N THR A 48 3.14 -21.39 -18.97
CA THR A 48 3.01 -20.73 -20.27
C THR A 48 2.35 -21.69 -21.24
N ASP A 49 1.25 -21.28 -21.86
CA ASP A 49 0.56 -22.08 -22.87
C ASP A 49 1.19 -21.91 -24.27
N SER A 50 0.66 -22.64 -25.25
CA SER A 50 1.14 -22.60 -26.64
C SER A 50 0.87 -21.27 -27.35
N TRP A 51 0.01 -20.41 -26.79
CA TRP A 51 -0.32 -19.09 -27.31
C TRP A 51 0.49 -17.99 -26.63
N GLY A 52 1.40 -18.35 -25.72
CA GLY A 52 2.27 -17.41 -24.99
C GLY A 52 1.58 -16.74 -23.80
N GLN A 53 0.38 -17.20 -23.41
CA GLN A 53 -0.29 -16.71 -22.21
C GLN A 53 0.34 -17.35 -20.98
N ILE A 54 0.42 -16.60 -19.89
CA ILE A 54 1.03 -17.04 -18.64
C ILE A 54 -0.07 -17.11 -17.57
N TRP A 55 -0.31 -18.32 -17.08
CA TRP A 55 -1.25 -18.63 -16.02
C TRP A 55 -0.48 -18.96 -14.74
N THR A 56 -0.68 -18.17 -13.70
CA THR A 56 0.04 -18.28 -12.44
C THR A 56 -0.94 -18.50 -11.29
N PRO A 57 -1.39 -19.76 -11.06
CA PRO A 57 -2.06 -20.11 -9.82
C PRO A 57 -1.13 -19.93 -8.62
N PHE A 58 -1.69 -19.44 -7.53
CA PHE A 58 -1.01 -19.34 -6.25
C PHE A 58 -1.95 -19.66 -5.11
N ALA A 59 -1.36 -20.11 -4.01
CA ALA A 59 -2.04 -20.35 -2.75
C ALA A 59 -1.12 -19.93 -1.62
N SER A 60 -1.67 -19.34 -0.58
CA SER A 60 -0.95 -19.10 0.66
C SER A 60 -1.84 -19.39 1.85
N ILE A 61 -1.23 -19.70 2.97
CA ILE A 61 -1.91 -19.77 4.26
C ILE A 61 -1.06 -19.03 5.27
N ARG A 62 -1.69 -18.09 5.96
CA ARG A 62 -1.09 -17.33 7.04
C ARG A 62 -1.83 -17.59 8.33
N ALA A 63 -1.12 -17.76 9.43
CA ALA A 63 -1.66 -17.86 10.77
C ALA A 63 -0.94 -16.88 11.70
N ASP A 64 -1.72 -16.13 12.48
CA ASP A 64 -1.23 -15.19 13.49
C ASP A 64 -1.80 -15.58 14.86
N ALA A 65 -0.91 -15.85 15.82
CA ALA A 65 -1.24 -15.97 17.23
C ALA A 65 -0.90 -14.66 17.93
N ILE A 66 -1.91 -14.01 18.50
CA ILE A 66 -1.82 -12.65 19.05
C ILE A 66 -2.19 -12.69 20.52
N ASN A 67 -1.37 -12.03 21.34
CA ASN A 67 -1.66 -11.70 22.72
C ASN A 67 -1.44 -10.20 22.92
N ALA A 68 -2.48 -9.49 23.33
CA ALA A 68 -2.44 -8.06 23.58
C ALA A 68 -3.01 -7.77 24.98
N ASP A 69 -2.29 -6.99 25.80
CA ASP A 69 -2.79 -6.45 27.05
C ASP A 69 -2.83 -4.93 26.93
N ILE A 70 -4.02 -4.38 26.73
CA ILE A 70 -4.21 -2.94 26.46
C ILE A 70 -4.62 -2.23 27.75
N SER A 71 -3.76 -1.32 28.21
CA SER A 71 -4.01 -0.53 29.42
C SER A 71 -5.22 0.38 29.26
N ASN A 72 -6.12 0.36 30.25
CA ASN A 72 -7.33 1.19 30.26
C ASN A 72 -7.02 2.65 30.62
N GLN A 73 -6.48 3.40 29.66
CA GLN A 73 -6.26 4.85 29.76
C GLN A 73 -7.47 5.63 29.19
N PRO A 74 -7.72 6.88 29.64
CA PRO A 74 -8.84 7.68 29.14
C PRO A 74 -8.82 7.83 27.61
N GLY A 75 -9.93 7.44 26.96
CA GLY A 75 -10.11 7.57 25.52
C GLY A 75 -9.66 6.36 24.69
N VAL A 76 -8.89 5.42 25.25
CA VAL A 76 -8.38 4.22 24.54
C VAL A 76 -9.51 3.27 24.14
N SER A 77 -10.49 3.08 25.05
CA SER A 77 -11.65 2.22 24.82
C SER A 77 -12.53 2.64 23.63
N ASN A 78 -12.33 3.86 23.10
CA ASN A 78 -13.03 4.34 21.91
C ASN A 78 -12.42 3.82 20.60
N PHE A 79 -11.17 3.33 20.65
CA PHE A 79 -10.41 2.88 19.48
C PHE A 79 -10.12 1.38 19.53
N LEU A 80 -9.85 0.83 20.72
CA LEU A 80 -9.51 -0.58 20.91
C LEU A 80 -10.22 -1.18 22.14
N PRO A 81 -10.48 -2.49 22.16
CA PRO A 81 -10.85 -3.20 23.38
C PRO A 81 -9.74 -3.06 24.43
N VAL A 82 -10.08 -2.73 25.68
CA VAL A 82 -9.13 -2.64 26.80
C VAL A 82 -9.04 -3.97 27.56
N GLY A 83 -7.86 -4.27 28.11
CA GLY A 83 -7.53 -5.51 28.82
C GLY A 83 -6.96 -6.61 27.91
N ASP A 84 -6.94 -7.84 28.43
CA ASP A 84 -6.36 -8.99 27.76
C ASP A 84 -7.19 -9.44 26.55
N THR A 85 -6.51 -9.52 25.40
CA THR A 85 -7.06 -10.04 24.14
C THR A 85 -6.14 -11.11 23.59
N GLN A 86 -6.65 -12.34 23.52
CA GLN A 86 -6.00 -13.45 22.82
C GLN A 86 -6.77 -13.73 21.54
N ALA A 87 -6.08 -13.74 20.42
CA ALA A 87 -6.70 -14.01 19.11
C ALA A 87 -5.85 -14.96 18.28
N LEU A 88 -6.53 -15.84 17.56
CA LEU A 88 -5.95 -16.64 16.49
C LEU A 88 -6.61 -16.22 15.18
N ARG A 89 -5.81 -15.73 14.24
CA ARG A 89 -6.25 -15.38 12.89
C ARG A 89 -5.65 -16.35 11.90
N VAL A 90 -6.48 -16.93 11.03
CA VAL A 90 -6.03 -17.83 9.96
C VAL A 90 -6.59 -17.35 8.64
N MET A 91 -5.71 -17.17 7.66
CA MET A 91 -5.99 -16.55 6.37
C MET A 91 -5.49 -17.45 5.23
N PRO A 92 -6.28 -18.44 4.82
CA PRO A 92 -6.05 -19.14 3.58
C PRO A 92 -6.41 -18.22 2.40
N THR A 93 -5.53 -18.14 1.43
CA THR A 93 -5.70 -17.36 0.20
C THR A 93 -5.41 -18.25 -0.99
N VAL A 94 -6.25 -18.17 -2.00
CA VAL A 94 -6.01 -18.79 -3.30
C VAL A 94 -6.26 -17.77 -4.40
N GLY A 95 -5.53 -17.87 -5.49
CA GLY A 95 -5.70 -16.94 -6.59
C GLY A 95 -5.10 -17.44 -7.88
N LEU A 96 -5.42 -16.71 -8.94
CA LEU A 96 -4.93 -16.94 -10.27
C LEU A 96 -4.56 -15.60 -10.89
N GLU A 97 -3.33 -15.51 -11.37
CA GLU A 97 -2.85 -14.38 -12.14
C GLU A 97 -2.67 -14.80 -13.60
N TYR A 98 -3.28 -14.05 -14.49
CA TYR A 98 -3.24 -14.21 -15.94
C TYR A 98 -2.49 -13.04 -16.56
N ARG A 99 -1.55 -13.34 -17.45
CA ARG A 99 -0.72 -12.37 -18.17
C ARG A 99 -0.66 -12.75 -19.64
N TYR A 100 -0.77 -11.76 -20.54
CA TYR A 100 -0.64 -12.02 -21.97
C TYR A 100 0.34 -11.07 -22.67
N PRO A 101 1.64 -11.40 -22.73
CA PRO A 101 2.64 -10.50 -23.30
C PRO A 101 2.60 -10.47 -24.84
N PHE A 102 2.38 -9.29 -25.40
CA PHE A 102 2.53 -8.98 -26.83
C PHE A 102 3.87 -8.29 -27.06
N ILE A 103 4.76 -8.92 -27.81
CA ILE A 103 6.11 -8.41 -28.05
C ILE A 103 6.21 -7.85 -29.46
N ASN A 104 6.70 -6.63 -29.56
CA ASN A 104 7.02 -5.96 -30.80
C ASN A 104 8.51 -5.61 -30.82
N VAL A 105 9.24 -6.04 -31.84
CA VAL A 105 10.70 -5.85 -31.95
C VAL A 105 11.02 -4.90 -33.09
N GLN A 106 11.77 -3.85 -32.79
CA GLN A 106 12.24 -2.83 -33.72
C GLN A 106 13.78 -2.77 -33.73
N PRO A 107 14.41 -2.17 -34.77
CA PRO A 107 15.86 -1.96 -34.81
C PRO A 107 16.44 -1.02 -33.73
N TRP A 108 15.58 -0.43 -32.90
CA TRP A 108 15.96 0.51 -31.85
C TRP A 108 15.62 -0.03 -30.44
N GLY A 109 14.91 -1.16 -30.34
CA GLY A 109 14.46 -1.72 -29.09
C GLY A 109 13.30 -2.71 -29.23
N SER A 110 12.93 -3.33 -28.12
CA SER A 110 11.77 -4.21 -28.00
C SER A 110 10.74 -3.60 -27.06
N THR A 111 9.46 -3.68 -27.42
CA THR A 111 8.34 -3.26 -26.57
C THR A 111 7.45 -4.45 -26.29
N THR A 112 7.20 -4.72 -25.02
CA THR A 112 6.27 -5.75 -24.55
C THR A 112 5.08 -5.06 -23.90
N ILE A 113 3.87 -5.32 -24.41
CA ILE A 113 2.62 -4.87 -23.80
C ILE A 113 1.92 -6.09 -23.22
N GLU A 114 1.62 -6.06 -21.94
CA GLU A 114 1.11 -7.19 -21.20
C GLU A 114 -0.14 -6.78 -20.42
N PRO A 115 -1.34 -7.19 -20.86
CA PRO A 115 -2.52 -7.15 -20.02
C PRO A 115 -2.37 -8.17 -18.90
N ILE A 116 -2.71 -7.74 -17.69
CA ILE A 116 -2.61 -8.52 -16.46
C ILE A 116 -3.98 -8.51 -15.79
N ALA A 117 -4.49 -9.70 -15.48
CA ALA A 117 -5.67 -9.88 -14.67
C ALA A 117 -5.34 -10.82 -13.52
N GLN A 118 -5.80 -10.51 -12.32
CA GLN A 118 -5.55 -11.33 -11.14
C GLN A 118 -6.84 -11.46 -10.36
N ILE A 119 -7.19 -12.67 -9.94
CA ILE A 119 -8.29 -12.91 -9.02
C ILE A 119 -7.77 -13.56 -7.75
N ILE A 120 -8.26 -13.08 -6.61
CA ILE A 120 -7.87 -13.52 -5.28
C ILE A 120 -9.15 -13.84 -4.52
N ILE A 121 -9.15 -14.99 -3.86
CA ILE A 121 -10.25 -15.47 -3.02
C ILE A 121 -9.67 -15.81 -1.66
N ARG A 122 -10.27 -15.23 -0.63
CA ARG A 122 -9.94 -15.47 0.77
C ARG A 122 -11.13 -15.14 1.67
N PRO A 123 -11.15 -15.64 2.92
CA PRO A 123 -12.15 -15.25 3.91
C PRO A 123 -12.14 -13.75 4.23
N ASN A 124 -13.16 -13.30 4.93
CA ASN A 124 -13.20 -11.94 5.47
C ASN A 124 -12.15 -11.75 6.58
N GLU A 125 -11.62 -10.53 6.70
CA GLU A 125 -10.70 -10.18 7.79
C GLU A 125 -11.33 -10.40 9.16
N THR A 126 -10.83 -11.37 9.90
CA THR A 126 -11.25 -11.60 11.29
C THR A 126 -10.60 -10.54 12.18
N TYR A 127 -11.40 -9.97 13.08
CA TYR A 127 -10.97 -8.91 14.00
C TYR A 127 -10.48 -7.61 13.33
N ALA A 128 -10.93 -7.33 12.10
CA ALA A 128 -10.66 -6.07 11.41
C ALA A 128 -10.99 -4.86 12.30
N GLY A 129 -10.02 -3.97 12.50
CA GLY A 129 -10.14 -2.77 13.36
C GLY A 129 -10.25 -3.04 14.87
N LYS A 130 -10.16 -4.30 15.32
CA LYS A 130 -10.23 -4.68 16.74
C LYS A 130 -8.88 -5.10 17.31
N LEU A 131 -7.91 -5.38 16.45
CA LEU A 131 -6.55 -5.68 16.83
C LEU A 131 -5.69 -4.42 16.76
N PRO A 132 -4.64 -4.32 17.59
CA PRO A 132 -3.65 -3.29 17.41
C PRO A 132 -2.99 -3.30 16.04
N ASN A 133 -2.54 -2.12 15.60
CA ASN A 133 -1.83 -1.87 14.37
C ASN A 133 -0.60 -1.03 14.70
N GLU A 134 0.57 -1.66 14.73
CA GLU A 134 1.86 -1.03 14.96
C GLU A 134 2.71 -0.98 13.67
N ASP A 135 2.60 -1.98 12.80
CA ASP A 135 3.46 -2.15 11.62
C ASP A 135 2.74 -2.01 10.27
N ALA A 136 1.40 -1.94 10.28
CA ALA A 136 0.56 -1.79 9.10
C ALA A 136 -0.04 -0.38 8.98
N GLN A 137 0.69 0.66 9.39
CA GLN A 137 0.18 2.03 9.46
C GLN A 137 0.31 2.85 8.15
N SER A 138 0.97 2.31 7.12
CA SER A 138 1.21 3.04 5.87
C SER A 138 0.72 2.25 4.65
N LEU A 139 -0.54 2.44 4.28
CA LEU A 139 -1.05 1.94 3.02
C LEU A 139 -1.01 3.05 1.95
N VAL A 140 -0.17 2.87 0.94
CA VAL A 140 -0.18 3.70 -0.26
C VAL A 140 -0.53 2.83 -1.44
N PHE A 141 -1.75 2.98 -1.96
CA PHE A 141 -2.16 2.27 -3.16
C PHE A 141 -1.61 2.96 -4.42
N ASP A 142 -0.81 2.23 -5.19
CA ASP A 142 -0.21 2.71 -6.42
C ASP A 142 0.00 1.56 -7.43
N ALA A 143 0.65 1.86 -8.56
CA ALA A 143 0.89 0.87 -9.59
C ALA A 143 1.86 -0.26 -9.18
N SER A 144 2.69 -0.05 -8.15
CA SER A 144 3.67 -1.03 -7.68
C SER A 144 3.05 -2.16 -6.86
N ASN A 145 1.94 -1.89 -6.17
CA ASN A 145 1.22 -2.88 -5.36
C ASN A 145 -0.15 -3.28 -5.93
N LEU A 146 -0.50 -2.82 -7.13
CA LEU A 146 -1.75 -3.17 -7.81
C LEU A 146 -2.01 -4.69 -7.86
N PHE A 147 -0.97 -5.47 -8.19
CA PHE A 147 -1.05 -6.93 -8.31
C PHE A 147 -0.51 -7.69 -7.08
N SER A 148 -0.27 -7.00 -5.96
CA SER A 148 0.09 -7.65 -4.71
C SER A 148 -1.11 -8.40 -4.12
N VAL A 149 -0.83 -9.57 -3.53
CA VAL A 149 -1.85 -10.43 -2.89
C VAL A 149 -2.45 -9.76 -1.65
N ASP A 150 -1.60 -9.11 -0.86
CA ASP A 150 -1.99 -8.21 0.20
C ASP A 150 -1.41 -6.83 -0.10
N LYS A 151 -2.21 -5.78 0.07
CA LYS A 151 -1.81 -4.39 -0.17
C LYS A 151 -1.49 -3.64 1.11
N PHE A 152 -1.91 -4.15 2.29
CA PHE A 152 -1.47 -3.56 3.55
C PHE A 152 0.04 -3.66 3.68
N SER A 153 0.66 -2.60 4.21
CA SER A 153 2.03 -2.69 4.69
C SER A 153 2.07 -3.58 5.93
N GLY A 154 3.15 -4.31 6.17
CA GLY A 154 3.31 -5.06 7.42
C GLY A 154 2.36 -6.25 7.56
N TYR A 155 2.02 -6.57 8.81
CA TYR A 155 1.36 -7.81 9.16
C TYR A 155 0.12 -7.58 10.06
N ASP A 156 -0.05 -6.41 10.69
CA ASP A 156 -1.17 -6.21 11.63
C ASP A 156 -2.53 -6.23 10.95
N ARG A 157 -2.61 -5.70 9.73
CA ARG A 157 -3.78 -5.81 8.86
C ARG A 157 -3.57 -6.91 7.83
N VAL A 158 -4.66 -7.62 7.51
CA VAL A 158 -4.69 -8.57 6.39
C VAL A 158 -5.88 -8.22 5.53
N GLU A 159 -5.65 -8.08 4.24
CA GLU A 159 -6.76 -7.84 3.33
C GLU A 159 -7.68 -9.09 3.31
N GLY A 160 -8.99 -8.86 3.37
CA GLY A 160 -10.00 -9.92 3.34
C GLY A 160 -10.90 -9.86 2.10
N GLY A 161 -11.72 -10.89 1.93
CA GLY A 161 -12.71 -10.98 0.86
C GLY A 161 -12.13 -11.31 -0.52
N GLY A 162 -13.00 -11.31 -1.52
CA GLY A 162 -12.65 -11.60 -2.90
C GLY A 162 -12.26 -10.33 -3.67
N ARG A 163 -11.17 -10.36 -4.42
CA ARG A 163 -10.70 -9.24 -5.24
C ARG A 163 -10.32 -9.66 -6.65
N ALA A 164 -10.53 -8.76 -7.59
CA ALA A 164 -9.95 -8.80 -8.93
C ALA A 164 -9.08 -7.57 -9.15
N ASN A 165 -7.88 -7.74 -9.67
CA ASN A 165 -7.00 -6.66 -10.10
C ASN A 165 -6.85 -6.75 -11.62
N ALA A 166 -6.99 -5.63 -12.32
CA ALA A 166 -6.86 -5.59 -13.77
C ALA A 166 -6.01 -4.39 -14.17
N GLY A 167 -5.10 -4.59 -15.10
CA GLY A 167 -4.27 -3.53 -15.62
C GLY A 167 -3.46 -3.95 -16.83
N VAL A 168 -2.67 -3.02 -17.33
CA VAL A 168 -1.74 -3.23 -18.44
C VAL A 168 -0.38 -2.73 -18.01
N GLN A 169 0.65 -3.53 -18.30
CA GLN A 169 2.04 -3.15 -18.17
C GLN A 169 2.66 -3.08 -19.57
N ALA A 170 3.31 -1.96 -19.88
CA ALA A 170 4.11 -1.79 -21.09
C ALA A 170 5.58 -1.63 -20.69
N THR A 171 6.46 -2.44 -21.25
CA THR A 171 7.90 -2.36 -21.02
C THR A 171 8.63 -2.23 -22.35
N THR A 172 9.33 -1.13 -22.54
CA THR A 172 10.22 -0.91 -23.69
C THR A 172 11.67 -1.00 -23.24
N GLN A 173 12.45 -1.87 -23.87
CA GLN A 173 13.89 -1.99 -23.69
C GLN A 173 14.59 -1.48 -24.94
N PHE A 174 15.53 -0.55 -24.77
CA PHE A 174 16.27 0.03 -25.90
C PHE A 174 17.57 -0.74 -26.17
N ASP A 175 17.93 -0.91 -27.44
CA ASP A 175 19.09 -1.73 -27.85
C ASP A 175 20.44 -1.21 -27.33
N ARG A 176 20.53 0.08 -27.04
CA ARG A 176 21.75 0.73 -26.50
C ARG A 176 21.75 0.81 -24.97
N GLY A 177 20.88 0.04 -24.32
CA GLY A 177 20.66 0.09 -22.89
C GLY A 177 19.57 1.09 -22.50
N GLY A 178 19.00 0.84 -21.33
CA GLY A 178 17.91 1.60 -20.76
C GLY A 178 16.53 1.01 -21.02
N SER A 179 15.57 1.40 -20.19
CA SER A 179 14.21 0.89 -20.24
C SER A 179 13.17 1.94 -19.84
N VAL A 180 11.96 1.79 -20.37
CA VAL A 180 10.76 2.46 -19.90
C VAL A 180 9.76 1.39 -19.49
N THR A 181 9.19 1.50 -18.31
CA THR A 181 8.09 0.67 -17.84
C THR A 181 6.93 1.57 -17.46
N ALA A 182 5.76 1.32 -18.03
CA ALA A 182 4.51 1.97 -17.69
C ALA A 182 3.52 0.93 -17.19
N VAL A 183 2.75 1.27 -16.16
CA VAL A 183 1.70 0.42 -15.59
C VAL A 183 0.47 1.28 -15.38
N PHE A 184 -0.69 0.75 -15.74
CA PHE A 184 -1.99 1.37 -15.47
C PHE A 184 -3.00 0.31 -15.08
N GLY A 185 -3.81 0.56 -14.06
CA GLY A 185 -4.89 -0.37 -13.73
C GLY A 185 -5.72 0.02 -12.52
N GLN A 186 -6.52 -0.94 -12.08
CA GLN A 186 -7.54 -0.77 -11.06
C GLN A 186 -7.79 -2.10 -10.32
N SER A 187 -8.19 -2.00 -9.06
CA SER A 187 -8.60 -3.10 -8.20
C SER A 187 -10.12 -3.07 -7.98
N TYR A 188 -10.73 -4.23 -7.88
CA TYR A 188 -12.15 -4.44 -7.72
C TYR A 188 -12.39 -5.39 -6.56
N GLN A 189 -13.24 -5.01 -5.63
CA GLN A 189 -13.79 -5.91 -4.64
C GLN A 189 -14.96 -6.68 -5.27
N LEU A 190 -14.91 -8.00 -5.20
CA LEU A 190 -15.92 -8.88 -5.76
C LEU A 190 -16.98 -9.27 -4.72
N PHE A 191 -16.54 -9.62 -3.51
CA PHE A 191 -17.40 -10.07 -2.42
C PHE A 191 -16.69 -10.00 -1.06
N GLY A 192 -17.44 -10.18 0.01
CA GLY A 192 -16.90 -10.19 1.37
C GLY A 192 -16.76 -8.80 1.98
N LEU A 193 -16.11 -8.74 3.14
CA LEU A 193 -15.83 -7.50 3.85
C LEU A 193 -14.70 -6.74 3.14
N ASN A 194 -14.88 -5.45 2.89
CA ASN A 194 -13.78 -4.61 2.41
C ASN A 194 -12.91 -4.18 3.60
N SER A 195 -11.77 -4.84 3.80
CA SER A 195 -10.84 -4.48 4.88
C SER A 195 -10.40 -3.03 4.86
N PHE A 196 -10.33 -2.39 3.68
CA PHE A 196 -9.94 -0.99 3.54
C PHE A 196 -11.06 -0.01 3.90
N ALA A 197 -12.32 -0.45 3.93
CA ALA A 197 -13.44 0.39 4.39
C ALA A 197 -13.63 0.34 5.91
N VAL A 198 -12.91 -0.56 6.61
CA VAL A 198 -13.02 -0.71 8.07
C VAL A 198 -12.07 0.29 8.72
N HIS A 199 -12.65 1.24 9.46
CA HIS A 199 -11.91 2.13 10.35
C HIS A 199 -11.17 1.31 11.42
N ASP A 200 -9.89 1.61 11.60
CA ASP A 200 -9.06 1.14 12.71
C ASP A 200 -8.47 2.34 13.46
N MET A 201 -7.63 2.09 14.47
CA MET A 201 -7.09 3.15 15.32
C MET A 201 -6.30 4.23 14.53
N ASP A 202 -5.74 3.84 13.38
CA ASP A 202 -4.90 4.66 12.51
C ASP A 202 -5.60 5.08 11.22
N ASN A 203 -6.87 4.68 11.03
CA ASN A 203 -7.62 4.80 9.79
C ASN A 203 -6.85 4.36 8.52
N THR A 204 -5.98 3.34 8.64
CA THR A 204 -5.00 2.94 7.60
C THR A 204 -5.64 2.67 6.25
N GLY A 205 -6.79 1.98 6.24
CA GLY A 205 -7.50 1.61 5.03
C GLY A 205 -8.30 2.76 4.39
N VAL A 206 -8.71 3.73 5.20
CA VAL A 206 -9.65 4.78 4.79
C VAL A 206 -8.90 5.79 3.93
N ASP A 207 -9.56 6.26 2.87
CA ASP A 207 -8.97 7.20 1.91
C ASP A 207 -7.67 6.69 1.19
N SER A 208 -7.47 5.36 1.23
CA SER A 208 -6.43 4.66 0.47
C SER A 208 -6.72 4.57 -1.03
N GLY A 209 -7.94 4.90 -1.46
CA GLY A 209 -8.44 4.63 -2.81
C GLY A 209 -8.92 3.18 -2.99
N LEU A 210 -8.94 2.35 -1.95
CA LEU A 210 -9.40 0.94 -1.99
C LEU A 210 -10.68 0.69 -1.18
N ALA A 211 -11.21 1.71 -0.49
CA ALA A 211 -12.36 1.61 0.42
C ALA A 211 -13.70 1.38 -0.32
N THR A 212 -13.79 1.77 -1.59
CA THR A 212 -14.95 1.50 -2.45
C THR A 212 -14.82 0.15 -3.17
N PRO A 213 -15.95 -0.46 -3.62
CA PRO A 213 -15.89 -1.72 -4.37
C PRO A 213 -15.09 -1.66 -5.67
N LYS A 214 -14.97 -0.46 -6.26
CA LYS A 214 -14.04 -0.16 -7.35
C LYS A 214 -13.00 0.80 -6.81
N SER A 215 -11.73 0.45 -6.90
CA SER A 215 -10.65 1.30 -6.42
C SER A 215 -10.45 2.52 -7.30
N ASP A 216 -9.66 3.48 -6.83
CA ASP A 216 -9.04 4.50 -7.67
C ASP A 216 -8.22 3.87 -8.80
N TYR A 217 -8.05 4.63 -9.89
CA TYR A 217 -7.10 4.27 -10.94
C TYR A 217 -5.68 4.56 -10.48
N VAL A 218 -4.77 3.62 -10.73
CA VAL A 218 -3.34 3.82 -10.45
C VAL A 218 -2.55 3.76 -11.73
N ALA A 219 -1.60 4.68 -11.86
CA ALA A 219 -0.67 4.77 -12.97
C ALA A 219 0.76 4.93 -12.44
N GLY A 220 1.71 4.33 -13.15
CA GLY A 220 3.13 4.52 -12.87
C GLY A 220 3.93 4.47 -14.15
N VAL A 221 4.95 5.33 -14.24
CA VAL A 221 5.93 5.30 -15.33
C VAL A 221 7.31 5.38 -14.72
N SER A 222 8.20 4.47 -15.08
CA SER A 222 9.61 4.45 -14.71
C SER A 222 10.46 4.47 -15.98
N TYR A 223 11.38 5.40 -16.05
CA TYR A 223 12.34 5.55 -17.13
C TYR A 223 13.75 5.48 -16.55
N SER A 224 14.50 4.48 -16.99
CA SER A 224 15.90 4.30 -16.62
C SER A 224 16.74 4.29 -17.90
N PRO A 225 17.25 5.45 -18.37
CA PRO A 225 18.07 5.50 -19.59
C PRO A 225 19.36 4.69 -19.48
N ASN A 226 19.87 4.50 -18.26
CA ASN A 226 21.06 3.72 -17.97
C ASN A 226 21.04 3.28 -16.49
N ARG A 227 22.12 2.64 -16.02
CA ARG A 227 22.28 2.21 -14.62
C ARG A 227 22.40 3.34 -13.60
N THR A 228 22.67 4.56 -14.05
CA THR A 228 22.95 5.72 -13.19
C THR A 228 21.67 6.48 -12.86
N TYR A 229 20.82 6.73 -13.85
CA TYR A 229 19.64 7.57 -13.68
C TYR A 229 18.36 6.75 -13.75
N THR A 230 17.44 7.07 -12.84
CA THR A 230 16.06 6.58 -12.87
C THR A 230 15.14 7.76 -12.61
N PHE A 231 14.15 7.94 -13.47
CA PHE A 231 13.05 8.86 -13.28
C PHE A 231 11.77 8.05 -13.15
N SER A 232 11.00 8.26 -12.09
CA SER A 232 9.74 7.56 -11.90
C SER A 232 8.63 8.53 -11.53
N THR A 233 7.42 8.24 -12.00
CA THR A 233 6.21 8.96 -11.65
C THR A 233 5.15 7.97 -11.22
N ARG A 234 4.35 8.35 -10.24
CA ARG A 234 3.22 7.56 -9.72
C ARG A 234 2.03 8.48 -9.58
N ALA A 235 0.85 8.02 -9.99
CA ALA A 235 -0.38 8.78 -9.87
C ALA A 235 -1.52 7.88 -9.40
N ARG A 236 -2.36 8.40 -8.50
CA ARG A 236 -3.65 7.83 -8.11
C ARG A 236 -4.75 8.81 -8.49
N MET A 237 -5.76 8.35 -9.20
CA MET A 237 -6.87 9.15 -9.69
C MET A 237 -8.18 8.58 -9.19
N ASP A 238 -9.05 9.43 -8.64
CA ASP A 238 -10.36 9.02 -8.16
C ASP A 238 -11.19 8.41 -9.30
N GLN A 239 -11.80 7.26 -9.05
CA GLN A 239 -12.46 6.50 -10.12
C GLN A 239 -13.75 7.14 -10.64
N ALA A 240 -14.40 8.01 -9.85
CA ALA A 240 -15.67 8.64 -10.23
C ALA A 240 -15.48 9.98 -10.94
N THR A 241 -14.49 10.77 -10.50
CA THR A 241 -14.25 12.15 -10.93
C THR A 241 -13.02 12.28 -11.83
N GLY A 242 -12.11 11.30 -11.83
CA GLY A 242 -10.81 11.38 -12.51
C GLY A 242 -9.84 12.38 -11.87
N SER A 243 -10.19 12.96 -10.72
CA SER A 243 -9.33 13.91 -10.02
C SER A 243 -8.08 13.22 -9.47
N VAL A 244 -6.93 13.87 -9.60
CA VAL A 244 -5.66 13.35 -9.06
C VAL A 244 -5.69 13.46 -7.55
N GLN A 245 -5.67 12.31 -6.88
CA GLN A 245 -5.65 12.18 -5.43
C GLN A 245 -4.22 12.12 -4.89
N ARG A 246 -3.30 11.54 -5.67
CA ARG A 246 -1.88 11.47 -5.33
C ARG A 246 -1.06 11.57 -6.60
N PHE A 247 -0.01 12.37 -6.57
CA PHE A 247 0.99 12.42 -7.62
C PHE A 247 2.38 12.48 -7.00
N GLU A 248 3.28 11.66 -7.51
CA GLU A 248 4.68 11.65 -7.12
C GLU A 248 5.56 11.63 -8.36
N ALA A 249 6.64 12.39 -8.31
CA ALA A 249 7.69 12.39 -9.33
C ALA A 249 9.04 12.31 -8.64
N GLU A 250 9.80 11.27 -8.93
CA GLU A 250 11.08 10.98 -8.30
C GLU A 250 12.19 10.89 -9.35
N GLY A 251 13.24 11.67 -9.17
CA GLY A 251 14.50 11.53 -9.88
C GLY A 251 15.56 10.94 -8.97
N ARG A 252 16.23 9.87 -9.41
CA ARG A 252 17.36 9.24 -8.71
C ARG A 252 18.59 9.20 -9.60
N ALA A 253 19.74 9.47 -9.00
CA ALA A 253 21.06 9.31 -9.60
C ALA A 253 21.97 8.49 -8.68
N ASN A 254 22.46 7.35 -9.15
CA ASN A 254 23.39 6.48 -8.47
C ASN A 254 24.73 6.47 -9.22
N PHE A 255 25.70 7.22 -8.69
CA PHE A 255 27.09 7.16 -9.09
C PHE A 255 27.82 6.23 -8.12
N ASP A 256 28.83 5.49 -8.57
CA ASP A 256 29.59 4.50 -7.79
C ASP A 256 29.69 4.77 -6.26
N ARG A 257 30.07 6.00 -5.87
CA ARG A 257 30.21 6.40 -4.47
C ARG A 257 29.13 7.34 -3.93
N TRP A 258 28.17 7.80 -4.75
CA TRP A 258 27.16 8.79 -4.39
C TRP A 258 25.78 8.37 -4.87
N SER A 259 24.79 8.37 -3.99
CA SER A 259 23.38 8.19 -4.36
C SER A 259 22.64 9.46 -4.01
N VAL A 260 21.84 9.98 -4.93
CA VAL A 260 20.98 11.15 -4.68
C VAL A 260 19.59 10.85 -5.22
N SER A 261 18.57 11.23 -4.48
CA SER A 261 17.17 11.21 -4.92
C SER A 261 16.47 12.51 -4.55
N LEU A 262 15.56 12.92 -5.43
CA LEU A 262 14.65 14.03 -5.21
C LEU A 262 13.24 13.57 -5.56
N LEU A 263 12.35 13.61 -4.59
CA LEU A 263 10.94 13.27 -4.72
C LEU A 263 10.10 14.54 -4.58
N TYR A 264 9.29 14.82 -5.60
CA TYR A 264 8.14 15.71 -5.48
C TYR A 264 6.91 14.87 -5.17
N GLY A 265 6.12 15.31 -4.20
CA GLY A 265 4.85 14.70 -3.84
C GLY A 265 3.75 15.74 -3.74
N ASP A 266 2.59 15.40 -4.29
CA ASP A 266 1.35 16.16 -4.22
C ASP A 266 0.21 15.21 -3.79
N TYR A 267 -0.46 15.57 -2.71
CA TYR A 267 -1.43 14.72 -2.01
C TYR A 267 -2.70 15.50 -1.74
N SER A 268 -3.85 14.95 -2.13
CA SER A 268 -5.16 15.51 -1.82
C SER A 268 -5.40 15.58 -0.30
N PRO A 269 -6.35 16.43 0.16
CA PRO A 269 -6.80 16.42 1.54
C PRO A 269 -7.28 15.03 1.94
N GLN A 270 -6.86 14.56 3.12
CA GLN A 270 -7.29 13.30 3.72
C GLN A 270 -7.85 13.58 5.12
N PRO A 271 -9.11 14.06 5.24
CA PRO A 271 -9.66 14.52 6.51
C PRO A 271 -9.73 13.43 7.59
N ASP A 272 -10.01 12.18 7.19
CA ASP A 272 -10.06 11.02 8.09
C ASP A 272 -8.68 10.68 8.70
N LEU A 273 -7.60 11.13 8.05
CA LEU A 273 -6.22 11.03 8.54
C LEU A 273 -5.72 12.33 9.18
N GLY A 274 -6.59 13.32 9.38
CA GLY A 274 -6.26 14.62 9.96
C GLY A 274 -5.59 15.60 9.02
N TYR A 275 -5.49 15.29 7.72
CA TYR A 275 -4.92 16.18 6.70
C TYR A 275 -6.03 16.96 6.00
N LEU A 276 -6.43 18.09 6.59
CA LEU A 276 -7.57 18.89 6.12
C LEU A 276 -7.29 19.67 4.81
N THR A 277 -6.03 19.79 4.42
CA THR A 277 -5.60 20.56 3.25
C THR A 277 -4.76 19.70 2.32
N ARG A 278 -4.71 20.11 1.05
CA ARG A 278 -3.79 19.55 0.07
C ARG A 278 -2.35 19.78 0.54
N ARG A 279 -1.47 18.82 0.26
CA ARG A 279 -0.06 18.86 0.69
C ARG A 279 0.82 18.68 -0.53
N GLU A 280 1.78 19.58 -0.68
CA GLU A 280 2.79 19.54 -1.72
C GLU A 280 4.16 19.67 -1.06
N GLY A 281 5.16 18.93 -1.54
CA GLY A 281 6.48 18.94 -0.93
C GLY A 281 7.57 18.34 -1.80
N LEU A 282 8.80 18.73 -1.47
CA LEU A 282 10.02 18.17 -2.03
C LEU A 282 10.80 17.47 -0.92
N LEU A 283 11.21 16.22 -1.17
CA LEU A 283 12.07 15.45 -0.30
C LEU A 283 13.35 15.12 -1.07
N GLY A 284 14.46 15.70 -0.62
CA GLY A 284 15.80 15.35 -1.10
C GLY A 284 16.46 14.37 -0.13
N SER A 285 17.11 13.35 -0.66
CA SER A 285 17.98 12.45 0.11
C SER A 285 19.27 12.20 -0.66
N GLY A 286 20.36 12.03 0.08
CA GLY A 286 21.67 11.78 -0.49
C GLY A 286 22.43 10.77 0.36
N SER A 287 23.40 10.10 -0.24
CA SER A 287 24.38 9.32 0.52
C SER A 287 25.72 9.30 -0.20
N VAL A 288 26.79 9.21 0.58
CA VAL A 288 28.16 9.16 0.09
C VAL A 288 28.95 8.05 0.79
N LYS A 289 29.60 7.21 -0.01
CA LYS A 289 30.55 6.20 0.46
C LYS A 289 31.93 6.83 0.67
N VAL A 290 32.21 7.22 1.90
CA VAL A 290 33.46 7.90 2.29
C VAL A 290 34.64 6.92 2.33
N ALA A 291 34.42 5.68 2.76
CA ALA A 291 35.41 4.61 2.72
C ALA A 291 34.74 3.23 2.46
N SER A 292 35.53 2.15 2.35
CA SER A 292 35.01 0.81 2.04
C SER A 292 33.87 0.36 2.95
N ASN A 293 33.94 0.75 4.23
CA ASN A 293 33.00 0.35 5.29
C ASN A 293 32.21 1.53 5.89
N TRP A 294 32.28 2.73 5.29
CA TRP A 294 31.67 3.94 5.86
C TRP A 294 30.82 4.66 4.82
N VAL A 295 29.55 4.89 5.17
CA VAL A 295 28.58 5.65 4.38
C VAL A 295 27.99 6.76 5.25
N VAL A 296 27.84 7.94 4.67
CA VAL A 296 27.09 9.06 5.26
C VAL A 296 25.82 9.24 4.44
N THR A 297 24.70 9.50 5.10
CA THR A 297 23.36 9.73 4.51
C THR A 297 22.82 11.06 4.98
#